data_AF-A0A9P1EA63-F1
#
_entry.id   AF-A0A9P1EA63-F1
#
_cell.length_a   1.000
_cell.length_b   1.000
_cell.length_c   1.000
_cell.angle_alpha   90.00
_cell.angle_beta   90.00
_cell.angle_gamma   90.00
#
_symmetry.space_group_name_H-M   'P 1'
#
loop_
_entity.id
_entity.type
_entity.pdbx_description
1 polymer ?
#
loop_
_entity_poly.entity_id
_entity_poly.type
_entity_poly.pdbx_seq_one_letter_code
_entity_poly.pdbx_strand_id
1 'polypeptide(L)'
;MESVSVSGEVGGAGGAYTYTALKRLDQLWSNICSDAQVVTGLPTQVVTTMSGSYKDYKFGGRSQEVFDVVVCGGTLGIFLATALCSKGLRVGIVEKNVLKGREQEWNISRKELLELVEVGILTEDELERTISSSFNPNRCGFEGRGDIWVENILNLGIL
;
A
#
# COMPACT_ATOMS: atom_id res chain seq x y z
N MET A 1 17.69 16.36 28.80
CA MET A 1 16.58 15.76 28.05
C MET A 1 17.13 14.54 27.37
N GLU A 2 16.89 13.37 27.98
CA GLU A 2 17.43 12.09 27.52
C GLU A 2 16.84 11.77 26.14
N SER A 3 17.71 11.41 25.20
CA SER A 3 17.32 10.98 23.87
C SER A 3 16.59 9.64 23.99
N VAL A 4 15.28 9.65 23.74
CA VAL A 4 14.53 8.42 23.51
C VAL A 4 15.09 7.78 22.25
N SER A 5 15.72 6.61 22.39
CA SER A 5 16.15 5.78 21.28
C SER A 5 14.91 5.32 20.51
N VAL A 6 14.57 6.01 19.42
CA VAL A 6 13.51 5.60 18.52
C VAL A 6 14.02 4.38 17.76
N SER A 7 13.52 3.20 18.11
CA SER A 7 13.67 1.99 17.33
C SER A 7 13.22 2.25 15.90
N GLY A 8 14.01 1.77 14.93
CA GLY A 8 13.99 2.16 13.51
C GLY A 8 12.62 2.53 12.94
N GLU A 9 12.56 3.74 12.37
CA GLU A 9 11.43 4.23 11.59
C GLU A 9 11.08 3.20 10.50
N VAL A 10 9.89 2.62 10.59
CA VAL A 10 9.27 1.90 9.49
C VAL A 10 8.96 2.94 8.40
N GLY A 11 9.79 2.95 7.35
CA GLY A 11 9.68 3.84 6.19
C GLY A 11 8.45 3.56 5.32
N GLY A 12 7.27 3.44 5.92
CA GLY A 12 5.99 3.43 5.23
C GLY A 12 5.60 4.83 4.75
N ALA A 13 4.52 4.91 3.98
CA ALA A 13 4.04 6.13 3.31
C ALA A 13 3.76 7.33 4.26
N GLY A 14 3.71 7.11 5.58
CA GLY A 14 3.52 8.15 6.60
C GLY A 14 4.75 8.45 7.47
N GLY A 15 5.91 7.83 7.23
CA GLY A 15 7.05 7.87 8.17
C GLY A 15 7.92 9.13 8.16
N ALA A 16 7.64 10.12 7.31
CA ALA A 16 8.50 11.30 7.19
C ALA A 16 8.07 12.41 8.17
N TYR A 17 8.36 12.25 9.46
CA TYR A 17 8.03 13.25 10.50
C TYR A 17 9.04 14.40 10.61
N THR A 18 9.82 14.68 9.55
CA THR A 18 10.87 15.71 9.58
C THR A 18 10.31 17.11 9.32
N TYR A 19 10.93 18.15 9.89
CA TYR A 19 10.60 19.55 9.60
C TYR A 19 10.61 19.86 8.09
N THR A 20 11.49 19.21 7.34
CA THR A 20 11.56 19.31 5.87
C THR A 20 10.33 18.74 5.19
N ALA A 21 9.76 17.65 5.70
CA ALA A 21 8.51 17.08 5.18
C ALA A 21 7.32 18.00 5.42
N LEU A 22 7.25 18.64 6.60
CA LEU A 22 6.20 19.63 6.91
C LEU A 22 6.28 20.85 5.98
N LYS A 23 7.48 21.38 5.71
CA LYS A 23 7.67 22.47 4.73
C LYS A 23 7.20 22.08 3.32
N ARG A 24 7.50 20.85 2.91
CA ARG A 24 7.06 20.33 1.60
C ARG A 24 5.53 20.23 1.53
N LEU A 25 4.87 19.77 2.59
CA LEU A 25 3.41 19.70 2.68
C LEU A 25 2.77 21.09 2.61
N ASP A 26 3.31 22.07 3.33
CA ASP A 26 2.83 23.46 3.34
C ASP A 26 2.92 24.11 1.95
N GLN A 27 4.02 23.85 1.23
CA GLN A 27 4.17 24.31 -0.16
C GLN A 27 3.16 23.65 -1.10
N LEU A 28 2.93 22.34 -0.98
CA LEU A 28 1.95 21.61 -1.80
C LEU A 28 0.53 22.13 -1.55
N TRP A 29 0.17 22.35 -0.28
CA TRP A 29 -1.11 22.93 0.09
C TRP A 29 -1.28 24.34 -0.48
N SER A 30 -0.26 25.19 -0.32
CA SER A 30 -0.27 26.55 -0.88
C SER A 30 -0.47 26.53 -2.39
N ASN A 31 0.14 25.58 -3.11
CA ASN A 31 -0.07 25.43 -4.55
C ASN A 31 -1.52 25.03 -4.87
N ILE A 32 -2.09 24.04 -4.17
CA ILE A 32 -3.48 23.59 -4.37
C ILE A 32 -4.48 24.72 -4.11
N CYS A 33 -4.25 25.55 -3.08
CA CYS A 33 -5.14 26.64 -2.73
C CYS A 33 -4.97 27.89 -3.59
N SER A 34 -3.76 28.15 -4.09
CA SER A 34 -3.48 29.31 -4.94
C SER A 34 -3.94 29.08 -6.38
N ASP A 35 -3.91 27.83 -6.85
CA ASP A 35 -4.43 27.43 -8.13
C ASP A 35 -5.90 27.01 -8.01
N ALA A 36 -6.80 27.95 -8.31
CA ALA A 36 -8.10 27.60 -8.90
C ALA A 36 -7.92 27.07 -10.35
N GLN A 37 -6.84 26.32 -10.61
CA GLN A 37 -6.61 25.69 -11.90
C GLN A 37 -7.64 24.59 -12.07
N VAL A 38 -8.57 24.84 -12.98
CA VAL A 38 -9.15 23.80 -13.84
C VAL A 38 -8.03 22.80 -14.12
N VAL A 39 -8.21 21.54 -13.69
CA VAL A 39 -7.25 20.46 -13.92
C VAL A 39 -7.06 20.34 -15.44
N THR A 40 -6.06 21.05 -15.97
CA THR A 40 -5.70 21.12 -17.39
C THR A 40 -4.52 20.19 -17.70
N GLY A 41 -3.90 19.61 -16.67
CA GLY A 41 -2.92 18.56 -16.81
C GLY A 41 -3.56 17.27 -17.30
N LEU A 42 -2.94 16.63 -18.30
CA LEU A 42 -3.26 15.25 -18.64
C LEU A 42 -3.14 14.39 -17.37
N PRO A 43 -4.03 13.40 -17.19
CA PRO A 43 -3.95 12.47 -16.06
C PRO A 43 -2.53 11.91 -15.94
N THR A 44 -2.01 11.81 -14.71
CA THR A 44 -0.70 11.19 -14.48
C THR A 44 -0.68 9.82 -15.13
N GLN A 45 0.25 9.60 -16.05
CA GLN A 45 0.41 8.29 -16.68
C GLN A 45 0.93 7.31 -15.64
N VAL A 46 0.03 6.44 -15.14
CA VAL A 46 0.34 5.38 -14.17
C VAL A 46 0.69 4.05 -14.84
N VAL A 47 0.39 3.92 -16.13
CA VAL A 47 0.71 2.74 -16.93
C VAL A 47 1.59 3.15 -18.10
N THR A 48 2.79 2.57 -18.16
CA THR A 48 3.73 2.74 -19.26
C THR A 48 3.90 1.41 -19.97
N THR A 49 3.51 1.34 -21.24
CA THR A 49 3.78 0.18 -22.09
C THR A 49 5.09 0.42 -22.84
N MET A 50 6.04 -0.49 -22.68
CA MET A 50 7.28 -0.45 -23.44
C MET A 50 7.38 -1.70 -24.30
N SER A 51 7.52 -1.52 -25.62
CA SER A 51 7.78 -2.63 -26.54
C SER A 51 9.26 -3.01 -26.46
N GLY A 52 9.58 -3.98 -25.63
CA GLY A 52 10.90 -4.63 -25.63
C GLY A 52 10.95 -5.78 -26.64
N SER A 53 12.07 -5.95 -27.33
CA SER A 53 12.36 -7.24 -27.96
C SER A 53 12.70 -8.20 -26.83
N TYR A 54 11.82 -9.17 -26.56
CA TYR A 54 12.11 -10.30 -25.69
C TYR A 54 13.21 -11.12 -26.37
N LYS A 55 14.46 -10.67 -26.25
CA LYS A 55 15.59 -11.50 -26.62
C LYS A 55 15.64 -12.59 -25.58
N ASP A 56 15.36 -13.82 -26.01
CA ASP A 56 15.83 -15.00 -25.32
C ASP A 56 17.33 -14.82 -25.13
N TYR A 57 17.73 -14.24 -23.99
CA TYR A 57 19.10 -14.32 -23.53
C TYR A 57 19.31 -15.80 -23.32
N LYS A 58 19.87 -16.49 -24.33
CA LYS A 58 20.30 -17.88 -24.23
C LYS A 58 21.20 -17.95 -23.01
N PHE A 59 20.59 -18.45 -21.95
CA PHE A 59 21.09 -18.26 -20.61
C PHE A 59 22.25 -19.23 -20.44
N GLY A 60 23.47 -18.71 -20.50
CA GLY A 60 24.67 -19.47 -20.15
C GLY A 60 24.61 -19.90 -18.68
N GLY A 61 24.05 -21.07 -18.41
CA GLY A 61 24.36 -21.91 -17.25
C GLY A 61 23.85 -21.52 -15.85
N ARG A 62 23.04 -20.46 -15.65
CA ARG A 62 22.44 -20.15 -14.32
C ARG A 62 20.97 -19.69 -14.40
N SER A 63 20.06 -20.51 -14.90
CA SER A 63 18.59 -20.33 -14.80
C SER A 63 18.12 -18.99 -14.20
N GLN A 64 18.13 -17.89 -14.98
CA GLN A 64 17.44 -16.67 -14.56
C GLN A 64 15.96 -17.00 -14.53
N GLU A 65 15.35 -16.89 -13.37
CA GLU A 65 13.93 -17.10 -13.18
C GLU A 65 13.17 -16.07 -14.04
N VAL A 66 12.51 -16.56 -15.08
CA VAL A 66 11.64 -15.73 -15.91
C VAL A 66 10.35 -15.51 -15.13
N PHE A 67 10.04 -14.24 -14.84
CA PHE A 67 8.80 -13.84 -14.19
C PHE A 67 7.83 -13.26 -15.22
N ASP A 68 6.55 -13.56 -15.04
CA ASP A 68 5.45 -12.99 -15.82
C ASP A 68 5.03 -11.61 -15.26
N VAL A 69 5.17 -11.42 -13.94
CA VAL A 69 4.89 -10.17 -13.24
C VAL A 69 5.98 -9.88 -12.21
N VAL A 70 6.37 -8.61 -12.06
CA VAL A 70 7.24 -8.14 -10.98
C VAL A 70 6.52 -7.10 -10.14
N VAL A 71 6.41 -7.34 -8.83
CA VAL A 71 5.79 -6.42 -7.86
C VAL A 71 6.89 -5.69 -7.10
N CYS A 72 6.92 -4.37 -7.21
CA CYS A 72 7.85 -3.52 -6.47
C CYS A 72 7.23 -3.08 -5.14
N GLY A 73 7.79 -3.54 -4.03
CA GLY A 73 7.31 -3.33 -2.67
C GLY A 73 6.54 -4.54 -2.15
N GLY A 74 7.11 -5.23 -1.17
CA GLY A 74 6.57 -6.47 -0.62
C GLY A 74 5.65 -6.28 0.60
N THR A 75 5.51 -5.06 1.14
CA THR A 75 4.73 -4.85 2.37
C THR A 75 3.24 -5.18 2.17
N LEU A 76 2.56 -4.47 1.26
CA LEU A 76 1.19 -4.81 0.84
C LEU A 76 1.17 -5.53 -0.50
N GLY A 77 2.22 -5.39 -1.30
CA GLY A 77 2.34 -6.05 -2.60
C GLY A 77 2.39 -7.57 -2.50
N ILE A 78 2.68 -8.14 -1.33
CA ILE A 78 2.63 -9.59 -1.09
C ILE A 78 1.23 -10.16 -1.27
N PHE A 79 0.17 -9.43 -0.95
CA PHE A 79 -1.21 -9.89 -1.18
C PHE A 79 -1.50 -10.01 -2.68
N LEU A 80 -1.15 -8.97 -3.43
CA LEU A 80 -1.29 -8.97 -4.89
C LEU A 80 -0.44 -10.07 -5.53
N ALA A 81 0.83 -10.20 -5.11
CA ALA A 81 1.71 -11.23 -5.61
C ALA A 81 1.17 -12.63 -5.33
N THR A 82 0.66 -12.87 -4.12
CA THR A 82 0.04 -14.15 -3.72
C THR A 82 -1.19 -14.46 -4.57
N ALA A 83 -2.08 -13.48 -4.81
CA ALA A 83 -3.23 -13.66 -5.70
C ALA A 83 -2.85 -13.94 -7.15
N LEU A 84 -1.79 -13.33 -7.66
CA LEU A 84 -1.32 -13.59 -9.02
C LEU A 84 -0.66 -14.98 -9.12
N CYS A 85 0.10 -15.37 -8.09
CA CYS A 85 0.65 -16.72 -7.97
C CYS A 85 -0.46 -17.79 -7.89
N SER A 86 -1.54 -17.55 -7.14
CA SER A 86 -2.67 -18.51 -7.06
C SER A 86 -3.40 -18.67 -8.40
N LYS A 87 -3.30 -17.69 -9.29
CA LYS A 87 -3.75 -17.76 -10.69
C LYS A 87 -2.75 -18.43 -11.65
N GLY A 88 -1.63 -18.94 -11.14
CA GLY A 88 -0.62 -19.68 -11.91
C GLY A 88 0.45 -18.85 -12.58
N LEU A 89 0.57 -17.55 -12.25
CA LEU A 89 1.63 -16.68 -12.77
C LEU A 89 2.92 -16.82 -11.97
N ARG A 90 4.07 -16.66 -12.63
CA ARG A 90 5.37 -16.53 -11.96
C ARG A 90 5.58 -15.08 -11.56
N VAL A 91 5.49 -14.80 -10.28
CA VAL A 91 5.58 -13.44 -9.76
C VAL A 91 6.86 -13.24 -8.97
N GLY A 92 7.64 -12.23 -9.34
CA GLY A 92 8.79 -11.77 -8.58
C GLY A 92 8.43 -10.59 -7.68
N ILE A 93 9.02 -10.49 -6.50
CA ILE A 93 8.87 -9.32 -5.61
C ILE A 93 10.22 -8.64 -5.45
N VAL A 94 10.25 -7.33 -5.64
CA VAL A 94 11.42 -6.48 -5.39
C VAL A 94 11.13 -5.61 -4.17
N GLU A 95 11.85 -5.84 -3.08
CA GLU A 95 11.73 -5.08 -1.83
C GLU A 95 13.10 -4.48 -1.48
N LYS A 96 13.11 -3.30 -0.86
CA LYS A 96 14.36 -2.61 -0.49
C LYS A 96 15.12 -3.37 0.60
N ASN A 97 14.38 -3.96 1.54
CA ASN A 97 14.89 -4.69 2.69
C ASN A 97 14.57 -6.18 2.57
N VAL A 98 14.95 -6.97 3.59
CA VAL A 98 14.54 -8.37 3.69
C VAL A 98 13.01 -8.45 3.71
N LEU A 99 12.45 -9.28 2.83
CA LEU A 99 11.03 -9.58 2.80
C LEU A 99 10.67 -10.44 4.01
N LYS A 100 10.02 -9.83 5.01
CA LYS A 100 9.55 -10.49 6.22
C LYS A 100 8.33 -9.75 6.77
N GLY A 101 7.55 -10.43 7.60
CA GLY A 101 6.49 -9.81 8.40
C GLY A 101 7.03 -8.65 9.23
N ARG A 102 6.19 -7.64 9.45
CA ARG A 102 6.54 -6.43 10.20
C ARG A 102 5.39 -6.15 11.15
N GLU A 103 5.70 -5.77 12.39
CA GLU A 103 4.71 -5.20 13.32
C GLU A 103 4.33 -3.79 12.84
N GLN A 104 3.63 -3.74 11.72
CA GLN A 104 3.16 -2.52 11.09
C GLN A 104 1.64 -2.59 11.04
N GLU A 105 1.03 -1.77 11.88
CA GLU A 105 -0.40 -1.52 11.81
C GLU A 105 -0.73 -0.77 10.51
N TRP A 106 -1.84 -1.15 9.90
CA TRP A 106 -2.36 -0.48 8.72
C TRP A 106 -3.87 -0.37 8.83
N ASN A 107 -4.40 0.73 8.29
CA ASN A 107 -5.84 0.98 8.26
C ASN A 107 -6.45 0.23 7.08
N ILE A 108 -7.47 -0.57 7.35
CA ILE A 108 -8.26 -1.25 6.33
C ILE A 108 -9.71 -1.41 6.78
N SER A 109 -10.65 -1.34 5.83
CA SER A 109 -12.05 -1.66 6.11
C SER A 109 -12.30 -3.16 6.16
N ARG A 110 -13.33 -3.61 6.89
CA ARG A 110 -13.75 -5.01 6.87
C ARG A 110 -14.14 -5.47 5.46
N LYS A 111 -14.72 -4.56 4.67
CA LYS A 111 -15.07 -4.83 3.27
C LYS A 111 -13.82 -5.17 2.46
N GLU A 112 -12.76 -4.36 2.54
CA GLU A 112 -11.51 -4.63 1.80
C GLU A 112 -10.83 -5.92 2.26
N LEU A 113 -10.91 -6.28 3.54
CA LEU A 113 -10.39 -7.57 4.02
C LEU A 113 -11.18 -8.75 3.45
N LEU A 114 -12.50 -8.63 3.30
CA LEU A 114 -13.33 -9.68 2.71
C LEU A 114 -12.98 -9.94 1.25
N GLU A 115 -12.51 -8.94 0.50
CA GLU A 115 -12.01 -9.14 -0.87
C GLU A 115 -10.79 -10.10 -0.88
N LEU A 116 -9.93 -10.07 0.15
CA LEU A 116 -8.82 -11.01 0.28
C LEU A 116 -9.30 -12.45 0.55
N VAL A 117 -10.44 -12.59 1.25
CA VAL A 117 -11.10 -13.89 1.47
C VAL A 117 -11.72 -14.40 0.18
N GLU A 118 -12.41 -13.53 -0.57
CA GLU A 118 -13.01 -13.88 -1.86
C GLU A 118 -11.99 -14.36 -2.88
N VAL A 119 -10.79 -13.74 -2.89
CA VAL A 119 -9.68 -14.15 -3.78
C VAL A 119 -8.93 -15.38 -3.23
N GLY A 120 -9.27 -15.86 -2.03
CA GLY A 120 -8.68 -17.04 -1.39
C GLY A 120 -7.27 -16.81 -0.85
N ILE A 121 -6.90 -15.56 -0.59
CA ILE A 121 -5.63 -15.20 0.05
C ILE A 121 -5.71 -15.44 1.56
N LEU A 122 -6.87 -15.16 2.14
CA LEU A 122 -7.18 -15.39 3.55
C LEU A 122 -8.41 -16.27 3.68
N THR A 123 -8.53 -16.97 4.80
CA THR A 123 -9.79 -17.57 5.27
C THR A 123 -10.55 -16.57 6.16
N GLU A 124 -11.84 -16.80 6.37
CA GLU A 124 -12.63 -15.99 7.32
C GLU A 124 -12.02 -16.01 8.73
N ASP A 125 -11.52 -17.17 9.18
CA ASP A 125 -10.85 -17.33 10.47
C ASP A 125 -9.50 -16.59 10.56
N GLU A 126 -8.77 -16.46 9.45
CA GLU A 126 -7.55 -15.65 9.39
C GLU A 126 -7.87 -14.17 9.39
N LEU A 127 -8.92 -13.74 8.70
CA LEU A 127 -9.39 -12.35 8.70
C LEU A 127 -9.71 -11.87 10.12
N GLU A 128 -10.46 -12.66 10.90
CA GLU A 128 -10.79 -12.28 12.29
C GLU A 128 -9.54 -12.18 13.18
N ARG A 129 -8.49 -12.95 12.90
CA ARG A 129 -7.21 -12.88 13.61
C ARG A 129 -6.34 -11.71 13.16
N THR A 130 -6.46 -11.27 11.91
CA THR A 130 -5.75 -10.10 11.38
C THR A 130 -6.27 -8.79 11.96
N ILE A 131 -7.55 -8.70 12.31
CA ILE A 131 -8.13 -7.50 12.92
C ILE A 131 -7.72 -7.43 14.39
N SER A 132 -6.74 -6.59 14.71
CA SER A 132 -6.30 -6.40 16.10
C SER A 132 -7.19 -5.42 16.85
N SER A 133 -7.82 -4.47 16.16
CA SER A 133 -8.71 -3.49 16.77
C SER A 133 -9.73 -2.97 15.77
N SER A 134 -10.97 -2.82 16.24
CA SER A 134 -12.06 -2.23 15.48
C SER A 134 -12.42 -0.87 16.05
N PHE A 135 -12.43 0.16 15.22
CA PHE A 135 -12.87 1.49 15.61
C PHE A 135 -14.29 1.67 15.10
N ASN A 136 -15.27 1.55 16.00
CA ASN A 136 -16.68 1.64 15.67
C ASN A 136 -17.51 2.30 16.77
N PRO A 137 -18.56 3.06 16.41
CA PRO A 137 -18.80 3.63 15.08
C PRO A 137 -17.82 4.79 14.82
N ASN A 138 -17.55 5.12 13.55
CA ASN A 138 -16.86 6.35 13.17
C ASN A 138 -17.84 7.38 12.67
N ARG A 139 -17.54 8.66 12.95
CA ARG A 139 -18.32 9.80 12.49
C ARG A 139 -17.48 10.63 11.54
N CYS A 140 -17.96 10.77 10.31
CA CYS A 140 -17.41 11.69 9.31
C CYS A 140 -18.40 12.85 9.14
N GLY A 141 -17.96 14.08 9.38
CA GLY A 141 -18.80 15.27 9.23
C GLY A 141 -18.16 16.24 8.26
N PHE A 142 -18.97 16.80 7.35
CA PHE A 142 -18.55 17.92 6.51
C PHE A 142 -19.33 19.16 6.93
N GLU A 143 -18.64 20.31 6.96
CA GLU A 143 -19.27 21.57 7.33
C GLU A 143 -20.51 21.83 6.48
N GLY A 144 -21.64 22.08 7.15
CA GLY A 144 -22.93 22.34 6.52
C GLY A 144 -23.60 21.15 5.82
N ARG A 145 -23.03 19.93 5.88
CA ARG A 145 -23.62 18.73 5.25
C ARG A 145 -24.06 17.64 6.23
N GLY A 146 -23.90 17.89 7.53
CA GLY A 146 -24.28 16.95 8.58
C GLY A 146 -23.27 15.82 8.77
N ASP A 147 -23.65 14.89 9.63
CA ASP A 147 -22.81 13.78 10.07
C ASP A 147 -23.19 12.47 9.37
N ILE A 148 -22.17 11.75 8.91
CA ILE A 148 -22.26 10.41 8.37
C ILE A 148 -21.66 9.46 9.40
N TRP A 149 -22.46 8.50 9.85
CA TRP A 149 -22.02 7.42 10.72
C TRP A 149 -21.69 6.19 9.89
N VAL A 150 -20.51 5.64 10.12
CA VAL A 150 -19.98 4.51 9.37
C VAL A 150 -19.34 3.51 10.30
N GLU A 151 -19.45 2.24 9.94
CA GLU A 151 -18.90 1.12 10.69
C GLU A 151 -17.92 0.33 9.83
N ASN A 152 -16.91 -0.23 10.47
CA ASN A 152 -15.92 -1.14 9.92
C ASN A 152 -15.07 -0.54 8.79
N ILE A 153 -14.83 0.77 8.83
CA ILE A 153 -14.03 1.50 7.82
C ILE A 153 -12.57 1.74 8.22
N LEU A 154 -12.24 1.59 9.51
CA LEU A 154 -10.91 1.88 10.05
C LEU A 154 -10.52 0.78 11.04
N ASN A 155 -10.50 -0.47 10.58
CA ASN A 155 -9.95 -1.54 11.40
C ASN A 155 -8.42 -1.48 11.30
N LEU A 156 -7.74 -1.78 12.40
CA LEU A 156 -6.29 -1.97 12.40
C LEU A 156 -5.99 -3.43 12.08
N GLY A 157 -5.46 -3.66 10.89
CA GLY A 157 -4.89 -4.93 10.50
C GLY A 157 -3.47 -5.06 11.04
N ILE A 158 -3.12 -6.23 11.59
CA ILE A 158 -1.74 -6.60 11.93
C ILE A 158 -1.42 -7.93 11.22
N LEU A 159 -0.26 -7.99 10.57
CA LEU A 159 0.28 -9.19 9.90
C LEU A 159 1.72 -9.47 10.32
#